data_AF-A0A242NXI7-F1
#
_entry.id   AF-A0A242NXI7-F1
#
_cell.length_a   1.000
_cell.length_b   1.000
_cell.length_c   1.000
_cell.angle_alpha   90.00
_cell.angle_beta   90.00
_cell.angle_gamma   90.00
#
_symmetry.space_group_name_H-M   'P 1'
#
loop_
_entity.id
_entity.type
_entity.pdbx_description
1 polymer ?
#
loop_
_entity_poly.entity_id
_entity_poly.type
_entity_poly.pdbx_seq_one_letter_code
_entity_poly.pdbx_strand_id
1 'polypeptide(L)'
;MKITHPILFLVSILTCSLTAHASVTIVTDSVHPLQNIPNDAQIIMLDDGITLHQSLSDNLPSDPVQAEQLAKARLTALGTNYQQKLQQTLQDALEAYQLRINNC
;
A
#
# COMPACT_ATOMS: atom_id res chain seq x y z
N MET A 1 -6.29 -29.05 45.02
CA MET A 1 -5.40 -28.06 44.39
C MET A 1 -5.80 -27.90 42.92
N LYS A 2 -6.78 -27.03 42.62
CA LYS A 2 -7.37 -26.79 41.29
C LYS A 2 -7.27 -25.29 40.97
N ILE A 3 -6.06 -24.76 40.77
CA ILE A 3 -5.83 -23.32 40.50
C ILE A 3 -4.99 -23.12 39.21
N THR A 4 -4.57 -24.20 38.54
CA THR A 4 -3.63 -24.12 37.41
C THR A 4 -4.27 -23.57 36.11
N HIS A 5 -5.56 -23.79 35.88
CA HIS A 5 -6.26 -23.31 34.67
C HIS A 5 -6.49 -21.78 34.59
N PRO A 6 -6.96 -21.09 35.65
CA PRO A 6 -7.17 -19.64 35.58
C PRO A 6 -5.86 -18.86 35.46
N ILE A 7 -4.77 -19.36 36.06
CA ILE A 7 -3.45 -18.72 35.96
C ILE A 7 -2.91 -18.82 34.53
N LEU A 8 -3.06 -19.97 33.86
CA LEU A 8 -2.66 -20.13 32.47
C LEU A 8 -3.45 -19.19 31.53
N PHE A 9 -4.75 -19.02 31.80
CA PHE A 9 -5.60 -18.08 31.06
C PHE A 9 -5.18 -16.63 31.27
N LEU A 10 -4.90 -16.24 32.52
CA LEU A 10 -4.41 -14.90 32.85
C LEU A 10 -3.04 -14.61 32.22
N VAL A 11 -2.13 -15.58 32.23
CA VAL A 11 -0.82 -15.45 31.57
C VAL A 11 -0.99 -15.30 30.06
N SER A 12 -1.89 -16.07 29.43
CA SER A 12 -2.19 -15.95 28.00
C SER A 12 -2.75 -14.57 27.62
N ILE A 13 -3.71 -14.06 28.39
CA ILE A 13 -4.29 -12.72 28.21
C ILE A 13 -3.22 -11.64 28.43
N LEU A 14 -2.40 -11.79 29.46
CA LEU A 14 -1.32 -10.85 29.76
C LEU A 14 -0.30 -10.81 28.61
N THR A 15 0.14 -11.96 28.10
CA THR A 15 1.10 -12.01 26.97
C THR A 15 0.53 -11.44 25.67
N CYS A 16 -0.78 -11.51 25.45
CA CYS A 16 -1.45 -10.93 24.29
C CYS A 16 -1.50 -9.38 24.34
N SER A 17 -1.37 -8.80 25.54
CA SER A 17 -1.51 -7.35 25.76
C SER A 17 -0.22 -6.55 25.50
N LEU A 18 0.94 -7.22 25.33
CA LEU A 18 2.25 -6.56 25.37
C LEU A 18 2.79 -6.06 24.01
N THR A 19 2.09 -6.24 22.90
CA THR A 19 2.60 -5.87 21.56
C THR A 19 1.90 -4.67 20.94
N ALA A 20 1.59 -3.63 21.73
CA ALA A 20 1.21 -2.33 21.19
C ALA A 20 2.48 -1.59 20.73
N HIS A 21 2.97 -1.93 19.54
CA HIS A 21 4.03 -1.16 18.90
C HIS A 21 3.43 0.06 18.22
N ALA A 22 3.99 1.25 18.49
CA ALA A 22 3.68 2.43 17.71
C ALA A 22 4.21 2.21 16.29
N SER A 23 3.30 2.15 15.32
CA SER A 23 3.65 2.06 13.90
C SER A 23 3.66 3.45 13.28
N VAL A 24 4.62 3.72 12.39
CA VAL A 24 4.72 4.98 11.65
C VAL A 24 4.25 4.74 10.22
N THR A 25 3.24 5.48 9.76
CA THR A 25 2.84 5.52 8.35
C THR A 25 3.19 6.88 7.75
N ILE A 26 4.00 6.87 6.71
CA ILE A 26 4.40 8.06 5.95
C ILE A 26 3.56 8.10 4.68
N VAL A 27 2.75 9.15 4.54
CA VAL A 27 1.97 9.41 3.32
C VAL A 27 2.64 10.56 2.56
N THR A 28 3.09 10.31 1.33
CA THR A 28 3.73 11.34 0.49
C THR A 28 3.48 11.05 -0.99
N ASP A 29 4.15 11.77 -1.88
CA ASP A 29 4.15 11.61 -3.34
C ASP A 29 5.59 11.52 -3.89
N SER A 30 5.73 11.27 -5.20
CA SER A 30 7.04 11.16 -5.86
C SER A 30 7.80 12.48 -5.98
N VAL A 31 7.16 13.64 -5.78
CA VAL A 31 7.84 14.95 -5.87
C VAL A 31 8.50 15.36 -4.56
N HIS A 32 8.19 14.66 -3.46
CA HIS A 32 8.81 14.86 -2.14
C HIS A 32 9.66 13.65 -1.74
N PRO A 33 10.95 13.60 -2.14
CA PRO A 33 11.83 12.48 -1.84
C PRO A 33 12.07 12.36 -0.32
N LEU A 34 11.86 11.16 0.19
CA LEU A 34 12.04 10.84 1.60
C LEU A 34 13.52 10.64 1.94
N GLN A 35 13.92 11.13 3.11
CA GLN A 35 15.25 10.93 3.70
C GLN A 35 15.09 10.43 5.14
N ASN A 36 16.02 9.59 5.60
CA ASN A 36 16.05 9.07 6.98
C ASN A 36 14.75 8.36 7.41
N ILE A 37 14.25 7.47 6.55
CA ILE A 37 13.03 6.69 6.80
C ILE A 37 13.25 5.70 7.95
N PRO A 38 12.37 5.63 8.96
CA PRO A 38 12.41 4.57 9.97
C PRO A 38 12.32 3.19 9.33
N ASN A 39 13.07 2.21 9.86
CA ASN A 39 13.16 0.86 9.26
C ASN A 39 11.81 0.12 9.18
N ASP A 40 10.86 0.47 10.05
CA ASP A 40 9.54 -0.13 10.19
C ASP A 40 8.41 0.77 9.69
N ALA A 41 8.72 1.91 9.08
CA ALA A 41 7.70 2.81 8.57
C ALA A 41 7.03 2.23 7.32
N GLN A 42 5.69 2.21 7.33
CA GLN A 42 4.91 1.98 6.12
C GLN A 42 4.91 3.25 5.28
N ILE A 43 5.14 3.13 3.97
CA ILE A 43 5.15 4.25 3.04
C ILE A 43 3.96 4.09 2.08
N ILE A 44 3.13 5.13 1.98
CA ILE A 44 2.04 5.23 1.02
C ILE A 44 2.38 6.36 0.04
N MET A 45 2.59 6.01 -1.23
CA MET A 45 2.73 6.96 -2.33
C MET A 45 1.35 7.26 -2.92
N LEU A 46 0.90 8.52 -2.80
CA LEU A 46 -0.41 8.92 -3.28
C LEU A 46 -0.51 8.94 -4.81
N ASP A 47 0.61 9.03 -5.50
CA ASP A 47 0.72 9.07 -6.95
C ASP A 47 1.15 7.74 -7.58
N ASP A 48 1.28 6.66 -6.80
CA ASP A 48 1.60 5.31 -7.31
C ASP A 48 0.59 4.86 -8.37
N GLY A 49 -0.70 5.14 -8.17
CA GLY A 49 -1.75 4.77 -9.12
C GLY A 49 -1.69 5.60 -10.41
N ILE A 50 -1.34 6.87 -10.31
CA ILE A 50 -1.14 7.75 -11.47
C ILE A 50 0.07 7.25 -12.27
N THR A 51 1.18 6.97 -11.59
CA THR A 51 2.42 6.46 -12.17
C THR A 51 2.21 5.09 -12.84
N LEU A 52 1.43 4.21 -12.18
CA LEU A 52 1.06 2.91 -12.74
C LEU A 52 0.27 3.07 -14.04
N HIS A 53 -0.73 3.94 -14.08
CA HIS A 53 -1.50 4.21 -15.30
C HIS A 53 -0.65 4.87 -16.39
N GLN A 54 0.23 5.81 -16.02
CA GLN A 54 1.18 6.45 -16.95
C GLN A 54 2.06 5.42 -17.66
N SER A 55 2.49 4.35 -16.97
CA SER A 55 3.25 3.27 -17.62
C SER A 55 2.53 2.64 -18.84
N LEU A 56 1.19 2.69 -18.87
CA LEU A 56 0.41 2.24 -20.03
C LEU A 56 0.23 3.33 -21.09
N SER A 57 -0.03 4.57 -20.67
CA SER A 57 -0.42 5.68 -21.56
C SER A 57 0.73 6.57 -22.03
N ASP A 58 1.93 6.40 -21.49
CA ASP A 58 3.06 7.26 -21.80
C ASP A 58 3.52 7.10 -23.24
N ASN A 59 3.73 8.22 -23.93
CA ASN A 59 4.26 8.24 -25.29
C ASN A 59 3.45 7.38 -26.28
N LEU A 60 2.13 7.31 -26.10
CA LEU A 60 1.26 6.68 -27.10
C LEU A 60 1.31 7.46 -28.43
N PRO A 61 1.37 6.77 -29.59
CA PRO A 61 1.25 7.40 -30.89
C PRO A 61 -0.05 8.20 -31.04
N SER A 62 -0.04 9.24 -31.88
CA SER A 62 -1.26 9.99 -32.21
C SER A 62 -2.22 9.21 -33.12
N ASP A 63 -1.73 8.17 -33.81
CA ASP A 63 -2.57 7.23 -34.55
C ASP A 63 -3.29 6.29 -33.54
N PRO A 64 -4.63 6.32 -33.46
CA PRO A 64 -5.40 5.52 -32.52
C PRO A 64 -5.16 4.00 -32.65
N VAL A 65 -4.93 3.50 -33.86
CA VAL A 65 -4.71 2.06 -34.09
C VAL A 65 -3.37 1.63 -33.50
N GLN A 66 -2.33 2.45 -33.72
CA GLN A 66 -1.01 2.20 -33.16
C GLN A 66 -0.98 2.38 -31.65
N ALA A 67 -1.71 3.37 -31.12
CA ALA A 67 -1.87 3.59 -29.69
C ALA A 67 -2.53 2.38 -28.99
N GLU A 68 -3.62 1.86 -29.54
CA GLU A 68 -4.30 0.68 -29.00
C GLU A 68 -3.38 -0.54 -29.00
N GLN A 69 -2.66 -0.78 -30.11
CA GLN A 69 -1.72 -1.89 -30.21
C GLN A 69 -0.62 -1.81 -29.15
N LEU A 70 -0.03 -0.62 -28.97
CA LEU A 70 1.02 -0.41 -27.98
C LEU A 70 0.51 -0.54 -26.54
N ALA A 71 -0.66 0.02 -26.24
CA ALA A 71 -1.28 -0.10 -24.92
C ALA A 71 -1.60 -1.57 -24.57
N LYS A 72 -2.16 -2.33 -25.53
CA LYS A 72 -2.42 -3.77 -25.35
C LYS A 72 -1.14 -4.57 -25.16
N ALA A 73 -0.09 -4.26 -25.92
CA ALA A 73 1.21 -4.91 -25.77
C ALA A 73 1.80 -4.67 -24.37
N ARG A 74 1.76 -3.43 -23.87
CA ARG A 74 2.21 -3.07 -22.52
C ARG A 74 1.38 -3.76 -21.43
N LEU A 75 0.06 -3.73 -21.56
CA LEU A 75 -0.83 -4.40 -20.60
C LEU A 75 -0.57 -5.91 -20.56
N THR A 76 -0.35 -6.53 -21.73
CA THR A 76 -0.02 -7.96 -21.82
C THR A 76 1.34 -8.27 -21.17
N ALA A 77 2.35 -7.41 -21.39
CA ALA A 77 3.67 -7.57 -20.80
C ALA A 77 3.65 -7.45 -19.27
N LEU A 78 2.81 -6.56 -18.73
CA LEU A 78 2.64 -6.39 -17.28
C LEU A 78 1.80 -7.51 -16.65
N GLY A 79 0.91 -8.13 -17.42
CA GLY A 79 0.13 -9.30 -17.01
C GLY A 79 -0.69 -9.06 -15.75
N THR A 80 -0.80 -10.09 -14.90
CA THR A 80 -1.57 -10.05 -13.64
C THR A 80 -0.97 -9.11 -12.60
N ASN A 81 0.32 -8.79 -12.69
CA ASN A 81 0.98 -7.89 -11.76
C ASN A 81 0.38 -6.47 -11.83
N TYR A 82 -0.03 -6.03 -13.01
CA TYR A 82 -0.70 -4.73 -13.17
C TYR A 82 -1.98 -4.64 -12.33
N GLN A 83 -2.83 -5.67 -12.40
CA GLN A 83 -4.10 -5.68 -11.68
C GLN A 83 -3.88 -5.73 -10.16
N GLN A 84 -2.90 -6.51 -9.70
CA GLN A 84 -2.53 -6.58 -8.29
C GLN A 84 -2.01 -5.24 -7.77
N LYS A 85 -1.10 -4.60 -8.52
CA LYS A 85 -0.55 -3.28 -8.15
C LYS A 85 -1.62 -2.18 -8.20
N LEU A 86 -2.56 -2.26 -9.14
CA LEU A 86 -3.71 -1.35 -9.21
C LEU A 86 -4.64 -1.52 -7.99
N GLN A 87 -4.92 -2.75 -7.57
CA GLN A 87 -5.70 -2.99 -6.35
C GLN A 87 -4.98 -2.44 -5.12
N GLN A 88 -3.68 -2.69 -5.02
CA GLN A 88 -2.87 -2.21 -3.90
C GLN A 88 -2.88 -0.67 -3.80
N THR A 89 -2.59 0.04 -4.90
CA THR A 89 -2.52 1.51 -4.85
C THR A 89 -3.88 2.16 -4.54
N LEU A 90 -4.99 1.54 -4.96
CA LEU A 90 -6.33 2.00 -4.55
C LEU A 90 -6.57 1.78 -3.06
N GLN A 91 -6.13 0.65 -2.51
CA GLN A 91 -6.23 0.37 -1.09
C GLN A 91 -5.37 1.32 -0.26
N ASP A 92 -4.16 1.62 -0.72
CA ASP A 92 -3.22 2.55 -0.07
C ASP A 92 -3.81 3.97 -0.03
N ALA A 93 -4.41 4.43 -1.13
CA ALA A 93 -5.07 5.74 -1.18
C ALA A 93 -6.26 5.84 -0.20
N LEU A 94 -7.05 4.76 -0.09
CA LEU A 94 -8.14 4.69 0.90
C LEU A 94 -7.62 4.69 2.33
N GLU A 95 -6.53 3.97 2.61
CA GLU A 95 -5.91 3.95 3.92
C GLU A 95 -5.37 5.33 4.32
N ALA A 96 -4.64 6.00 3.42
CA ALA A 96 -4.16 7.36 3.64
C ALA A 96 -5.31 8.34 3.92
N TYR A 97 -6.43 8.19 3.21
CA TYR A 97 -7.64 8.98 3.46
C TYR A 97 -8.24 8.71 4.85
N GLN A 98 -8.32 7.45 5.27
CA GLN A 98 -8.82 7.07 6.60
C GLN A 98 -7.90 7.57 7.72
N LEU A 99 -6.58 7.48 7.55
CA LEU A 99 -5.61 8.02 8.50
C LEU A 99 -5.83 9.52 8.71
N ARG A 100 -6.07 10.28 7.63
CA ARG A 100 -6.40 11.70 7.74
C ARG A 100 -7.67 11.93 8.55
N ILE A 101 -8.73 11.14 8.34
CA ILE A 101 -10.01 11.31 9.06
C ILE A 101 -9.84 11.00 10.56
N ASN A 102 -9.18 9.90 10.88
CA ASN A 102 -9.07 9.43 12.27
C ASN A 102 -8.16 10.31 13.14
N ASN A 103 -7.38 11.19 12.51
CA ASN A 103 -6.46 12.14 13.17
C ASN A 103 -6.94 13.61 13.05
N CYS A 104 -8.19 13.84 12.64
CA CYS A 104 -8.88 15.14 12.75
C CYS A 104 -9.71 15.19 14.04
#